data_AF-A0A7Y0Z906-F1
#
_entry.id   AF-A0A7Y0Z906-F1
#
_cell.length_a   1.000
_cell.length_b   1.000
_cell.length_c   1.000
_cell.angle_alpha   90.00
_cell.angle_beta   90.00
_cell.angle_gamma   90.00
#
_symmetry.space_group_name_H-M   'P 1'
#
loop_
_entity.id
_entity.type
_entity.pdbx_description
1 polymer ?
#
loop_
_entity_poly.entity_id
_entity_poly.type
_entity_poly.pdbx_seq_one_letter_code
_entity_poly.pdbx_strand_id
1 'polypeptide(L)'
;MLSLSTEDVQEHWNQVSPELGGLFSSIERTEDWALDNHPDIAERLQRFGLKLSDPVSAARLADADKNELLFFLVYITSSKAFRVVQWLDEQHAGLGSRLLGLLLQQDANGMFANVLDPMLAGTLIQRLRVVQNTPFFQRLLSPSLLESLTEAINGYQDEQDNQHD
;
A
#
# COMPACT_ATOMS: atom_id res chain seq x y z
N MET A 1 -4.42 19.55 3.50
CA MET A 1 -5.62 18.93 4.12
C MET A 1 -5.73 17.51 3.57
N LEU A 2 -6.08 16.54 4.40
CA LEU A 2 -6.30 15.15 3.99
C LEU A 2 -7.75 14.97 3.56
N SER A 3 -7.99 14.74 2.27
CA SER A 3 -9.27 14.22 1.77
C SER A 3 -9.15 12.71 1.59
N LEU A 4 -10.20 11.99 1.96
CA LEU A 4 -10.35 10.54 1.79
C LEU A 4 -11.55 10.19 0.90
N SER A 5 -11.99 11.15 0.07
CA SER A 5 -12.93 10.85 -1.01
C SER A 5 -12.23 9.95 -2.04
N THR A 6 -12.97 9.06 -2.70
CA THR A 6 -12.39 8.15 -3.69
C THR A 6 -11.75 8.92 -4.86
N GLU A 7 -12.39 10.01 -5.31
CA GLU A 7 -11.89 10.85 -6.39
C GLU A 7 -10.58 11.55 -6.02
N ASP A 8 -10.52 12.22 -4.87
CA ASP A 8 -9.31 12.94 -4.45
C ASP A 8 -8.13 12.00 -4.20
N VAL A 9 -8.40 10.80 -3.66
CA VAL A 9 -7.35 9.80 -3.41
C VAL A 9 -6.85 9.20 -4.72
N GLN A 10 -7.74 8.91 -5.67
CA GLN A 10 -7.34 8.45 -6.99
C GLN A 10 -6.53 9.52 -7.74
N GLU A 11 -6.96 10.78 -7.69
CA GLU A 11 -6.23 11.89 -8.28
C GLU A 11 -4.84 12.05 -7.65
N HIS A 12 -4.75 12.02 -6.31
CA HIS A 12 -3.48 12.08 -5.59
C HIS A 12 -2.50 11.00 -6.07
N TRP A 13 -2.94 9.74 -6.16
CA TRP A 13 -2.06 8.67 -6.61
C TRP A 13 -1.65 8.79 -8.07
N ASN A 14 -2.56 9.23 -8.94
CA ASN A 14 -2.23 9.51 -10.34
C ASN A 14 -1.19 10.64 -10.48
N GLN A 15 -1.23 11.66 -9.62
CA GLN A 15 -0.24 12.73 -9.58
C GLN A 15 1.11 12.27 -9.02
N VAL A 16 1.10 11.40 -8.00
CA VAL A 16 2.33 10.82 -7.42
C VAL A 16 3.02 9.88 -8.42
N SER A 17 2.26 8.97 -9.03
CA SER A 17 2.71 8.07 -10.08
C SER A 17 1.48 7.47 -10.77
N PRO A 18 1.26 7.72 -12.06
CA PRO A 18 0.17 7.10 -12.82
C PRO A 18 0.15 5.57 -12.71
N GLU A 19 1.32 4.94 -12.62
CA GLU A 19 1.47 3.50 -12.42
C GLU A 19 0.93 3.05 -11.06
N LEU A 20 1.21 3.79 -9.99
CA LEU A 20 0.65 3.51 -8.66
C LEU A 20 -0.86 3.76 -8.62
N GLY A 21 -1.35 4.82 -9.25
CA GLY A 21 -2.79 5.07 -9.37
C GLY A 21 -3.52 3.95 -10.13
N GLY A 22 -2.94 3.47 -11.22
CA GLY A 22 -3.43 2.30 -11.97
C GLY A 22 -3.38 1.00 -11.16
N LEU A 23 -2.32 0.80 -10.38
CA LEU A 23 -2.19 -0.34 -9.47
C LEU A 23 -3.28 -0.34 -8.40
N PHE A 24 -3.46 0.78 -7.69
CA PHE A 24 -4.50 0.89 -6.68
C PHE A 24 -5.89 0.67 -7.28
N SER A 25 -6.19 1.29 -8.42
CA SER A 25 -7.46 1.06 -9.13
C SER A 25 -7.68 -0.43 -9.45
N SER A 26 -6.62 -1.17 -9.78
CA SER A 26 -6.69 -2.61 -10.06
C SER A 26 -6.88 -3.46 -8.81
N ILE A 27 -6.19 -3.13 -7.71
CA ILE A 27 -6.34 -3.81 -6.42
C ILE A 27 -7.75 -3.61 -5.87
N GLU A 28 -8.24 -2.37 -5.86
CA GLU A 28 -9.52 -2.00 -5.25
C GLU A 28 -10.72 -2.65 -5.94
N ARG A 29 -10.62 -2.96 -7.23
CA ARG A 29 -11.63 -3.78 -7.93
C ARG A 29 -11.84 -5.16 -7.34
N THR A 30 -10.89 -5.65 -6.54
CA THR A 30 -10.93 -6.93 -5.84
C THR A 30 -11.15 -6.77 -4.33
N GLU A 31 -11.33 -5.55 -3.84
CA GLU A 31 -11.59 -5.24 -2.43
C GLU A 31 -13.10 -4.99 -2.18
N ASP A 32 -13.96 -5.90 -2.65
CA ASP A 32 -15.41 -5.85 -2.42
C ASP A 32 -15.80 -5.93 -0.93
N TRP A 33 -14.90 -6.46 -0.11
CA TRP A 33 -14.98 -6.56 1.33
C TRP A 33 -14.64 -5.24 2.07
N ALA A 34 -14.09 -4.23 1.38
CA ALA A 34 -13.79 -2.94 2.00
C ALA A 34 -15.08 -2.16 2.32
N LEU A 35 -15.12 -1.55 3.50
CA LEU A 35 -16.35 -0.99 4.07
C LEU A 35 -16.62 0.46 3.62
N ASP A 36 -15.61 1.15 3.10
CA ASP A 36 -15.68 2.56 2.72
C ASP A 36 -16.40 2.82 1.39
N ASN A 37 -16.92 1.76 0.75
CA ASN A 37 -17.91 1.87 -0.32
C ASN A 37 -19.34 2.11 0.21
N HIS A 38 -19.61 1.85 1.50
CA HIS A 38 -20.90 2.13 2.11
C HIS A 38 -21.05 3.65 2.35
N PRO A 39 -22.15 4.30 1.93
CA PRO A 39 -22.31 5.76 2.00
C PRO A 39 -22.03 6.36 3.39
N ASP A 40 -22.60 5.75 4.44
CA ASP A 40 -22.41 6.21 5.82
C ASP A 40 -20.95 6.14 6.29
N ILE A 41 -20.21 5.14 5.82
CA ILE A 41 -18.80 4.94 6.17
C ILE A 41 -17.93 5.91 5.36
N ALA A 42 -18.22 6.08 4.07
CA ALA A 42 -17.55 7.04 3.20
C ALA A 42 -17.63 8.48 3.76
N GLU A 43 -18.82 8.90 4.21
CA GLU A 43 -19.02 10.23 4.79
C GLU A 43 -18.25 10.40 6.11
N ARG A 44 -18.26 9.37 6.97
CA ARG A 44 -17.48 9.37 8.22
C ARG A 44 -15.97 9.38 7.94
N LEU A 45 -15.52 8.69 6.91
CA LEU A 45 -14.12 8.64 6.50
C LEU A 45 -13.64 9.99 6.00
N GLN A 46 -14.45 10.70 5.20
CA GLN A 46 -14.15 12.09 4.82
C GLN A 46 -14.02 12.99 6.04
N ARG A 47 -14.99 12.94 6.97
CA ARG A 47 -14.92 13.71 8.23
C ARG A 47 -13.69 13.35 9.07
N PHE A 48 -13.28 12.08 9.06
CA PHE A 48 -12.07 11.63 9.72
C PHE A 48 -10.81 12.24 9.10
N GLY A 49 -10.65 12.22 7.77
CA GLY A 49 -9.52 12.86 7.08
C GLY A 49 -9.43 14.37 7.35
N LEU A 50 -10.58 15.05 7.33
CA LEU A 50 -10.66 16.48 7.69
C LEU A 50 -10.21 16.73 9.12
N LYS A 51 -10.66 15.91 10.09
CA LYS A 51 -10.23 16.01 11.49
C LYS A 51 -8.75 15.73 11.67
N LEU A 52 -8.19 14.75 10.96
CA LEU A 52 -6.76 14.47 11.01
C LEU A 52 -5.91 15.66 10.54
N SER A 53 -6.45 16.55 9.69
CA SER A 53 -5.74 17.75 9.25
C SER A 53 -5.43 18.74 10.37
N ASP A 54 -6.02 18.58 11.56
CA ASP A 54 -5.61 19.27 12.78
C ASP A 54 -4.42 18.55 13.45
N PRO A 55 -3.27 19.23 13.68
CA PRO A 55 -2.07 18.60 14.22
C PRO A 55 -2.25 17.90 15.57
N VAL A 56 -3.13 18.43 16.43
CA VAL A 56 -3.44 17.82 17.74
C VAL A 56 -4.19 16.50 17.54
N SER A 57 -5.13 16.46 16.61
CA SER A 57 -5.90 15.26 16.27
C SER A 57 -5.03 14.18 15.63
N ALA A 58 -4.07 14.55 14.78
CA ALA A 58 -3.11 13.59 14.21
C ALA A 58 -2.15 13.02 15.27
N ALA A 59 -1.67 13.84 16.21
CA ALA A 59 -0.87 13.35 17.33
C ALA A 59 -1.65 12.34 18.20
N ARG A 60 -2.94 12.60 18.45
CA ARG A 60 -3.82 11.66 19.18
C ARG A 60 -4.01 10.32 18.49
N LEU A 61 -3.85 10.25 17.16
CA LEU A 61 -3.90 8.99 16.44
C LEU A 61 -2.73 8.08 16.84
N ALA A 62 -1.59 8.64 17.25
CA ALA A 62 -0.47 7.87 17.77
C ALA A 62 -0.78 7.21 19.12
N ASP A 63 -1.68 7.81 19.88
CA ASP A 63 -2.16 7.32 21.18
C ASP A 63 -3.44 6.46 21.04
N ALA A 64 -3.95 6.29 19.82
CA ALA A 64 -5.16 5.49 19.58
C ALA A 64 -4.93 4.01 19.90
N ASP A 65 -6.01 3.29 20.20
CA ASP A 65 -5.93 1.84 20.38
C ASP A 65 -5.40 1.19 19.09
N LYS A 66 -4.33 0.42 19.23
CA LYS A 66 -3.63 -0.21 18.11
C LYS A 66 -4.53 -1.17 17.33
N ASN A 67 -5.45 -1.84 18.02
CA ASN A 67 -6.40 -2.75 17.39
C ASN A 67 -7.45 -1.98 16.59
N GLU A 68 -7.92 -0.85 17.11
CA GLU A 68 -8.84 0.03 16.37
C GLU A 68 -8.17 0.62 15.13
N LEU A 69 -6.92 1.07 15.26
CA LEU A 69 -6.15 1.58 14.13
C LEU A 69 -5.87 0.50 13.08
N LEU A 70 -5.48 -0.70 13.51
CA LEU A 70 -5.26 -1.83 12.61
C LEU A 70 -6.56 -2.22 11.90
N PHE A 71 -7.66 -2.35 12.64
CA PHE A 71 -8.97 -2.65 12.08
C PHE A 71 -9.36 -1.59 11.03
N PHE A 72 -9.20 -0.31 11.37
CA PHE A 72 -9.47 0.80 10.46
C PHE A 72 -8.67 0.70 9.16
N LEU A 73 -7.34 0.51 9.25
CA LEU A 73 -6.48 0.42 8.06
C LEU A 73 -6.78 -0.81 7.21
N VAL A 74 -7.19 -1.92 7.82
CA VAL A 74 -7.57 -3.13 7.09
C VAL A 74 -8.86 -2.92 6.32
N TYR A 75 -9.92 -2.40 6.95
CA TYR A 75 -11.26 -2.39 6.36
C TYR A 75 -11.60 -1.20 5.46
N ILE A 76 -10.66 -0.33 5.16
CA ILE A 76 -10.79 0.67 4.08
C ILE A 76 -9.98 0.24 2.86
N THR A 77 -10.31 0.75 1.68
CA THR A 77 -9.56 0.43 0.46
C THR A 77 -8.07 0.75 0.56
N SER A 78 -7.27 0.02 -0.23
CA SER A 78 -5.81 0.06 -0.15
C SER A 78 -5.27 1.47 -0.40
N SER A 79 -5.83 2.19 -1.39
CA SER A 79 -5.37 3.53 -1.71
C SER A 79 -5.58 4.51 -0.55
N LYS A 80 -6.68 4.38 0.19
CA LYS A 80 -7.02 5.25 1.32
C LYS A 80 -6.18 4.91 2.55
N ALA A 81 -5.98 3.63 2.84
CA ALA A 81 -5.10 3.20 3.93
C ALA A 81 -3.67 3.73 3.71
N PHE A 82 -3.13 3.57 2.50
CA PHE A 82 -1.83 4.12 2.14
C PHE A 82 -1.83 5.65 2.19
N ARG A 83 -2.91 6.31 1.76
CA ARG A 83 -2.99 7.78 1.79
C ARG A 83 -2.91 8.31 3.22
N VAL A 84 -3.60 7.66 4.17
CA VAL A 84 -3.53 8.01 5.60
C VAL A 84 -2.10 7.87 6.12
N VAL A 85 -1.44 6.73 5.85
CA VAL A 85 -0.06 6.48 6.31
C VAL A 85 0.90 7.50 5.70
N GLN A 86 0.85 7.72 4.38
CA GLN A 86 1.69 8.70 3.69
C GLN A 86 1.47 10.11 4.25
N TRP A 87 0.21 10.50 4.45
CA TRP A 87 -0.12 11.82 4.98
C TRP A 87 0.48 12.03 6.38
N LEU A 88 0.38 11.03 7.25
CA LEU A 88 0.98 11.09 8.60
C LEU A 88 2.51 11.17 8.54
N ASP A 89 3.15 10.51 7.57
CA ASP A 89 4.59 10.63 7.37
C ASP A 89 5.01 12.03 6.93
N GLU A 90 4.29 12.61 5.97
CA GLU A 90 4.52 13.95 5.43
C GLU A 90 4.31 15.04 6.49
N GLN A 91 3.28 14.93 7.31
CA GLN A 91 2.89 15.98 8.26
C GLN A 91 3.51 15.80 9.66
N HIS A 92 3.91 14.58 10.04
CA HIS A 92 4.35 14.26 11.41
C HIS A 92 5.66 13.47 11.47
N ALA A 93 6.62 13.82 10.60
CA ALA A 93 7.99 13.31 10.62
C ALA A 93 8.05 11.77 10.73
N GLY A 94 7.44 11.09 9.77
CA GLY A 94 7.48 9.63 9.72
C GLY A 94 6.55 8.93 10.73
N LEU A 95 5.48 9.59 11.19
CA LEU A 95 4.55 8.99 12.15
C LEU A 95 3.81 7.78 11.57
N GLY A 96 3.37 7.83 10.31
CA GLY A 96 2.65 6.74 9.66
C GLY A 96 3.48 5.46 9.59
N SER A 97 4.71 5.56 9.11
CA SER A 97 5.68 4.47 9.04
C SER A 97 6.01 3.90 10.42
N ARG A 98 6.15 4.76 11.44
CA ARG A 98 6.35 4.31 12.83
C ARG A 98 5.15 3.55 13.38
N LEU A 99 3.94 4.04 13.15
CA LEU A 99 2.71 3.35 13.56
C LEU A 99 2.56 2.01 12.85
N LEU A 100 2.79 1.97 11.53
CA LEU A 100 2.77 0.73 10.76
C LEU A 100 3.79 -0.27 11.29
N GLY A 101 5.01 0.18 11.60
CA GLY A 101 6.04 -0.64 12.24
C GLY A 101 5.61 -1.22 13.58
N LEU A 102 4.96 -0.42 14.43
CA LEU A 102 4.41 -0.89 15.70
C LEU A 102 3.31 -1.93 15.51
N LEU A 103 2.35 -1.69 14.61
CA LEU A 103 1.24 -2.62 14.34
C LEU A 103 1.73 -3.97 13.81
N LEU A 104 2.82 -3.97 13.05
CA LEU A 104 3.36 -5.15 12.36
C LEU A 104 4.57 -5.76 13.05
N GLN A 105 4.97 -5.23 14.21
CA GLN A 105 6.10 -5.74 14.98
C GLN A 105 5.81 -7.17 15.47
N GLN A 106 6.71 -8.09 15.13
CA GLN A 106 6.68 -9.47 15.61
C GLN A 106 7.68 -9.66 16.75
N ASP A 107 7.35 -10.55 17.69
CA ASP A 107 8.25 -11.00 18.75
C ASP A 107 9.24 -12.06 18.26
N ALA A 108 10.07 -12.59 19.17
CA ALA A 108 11.04 -13.63 18.85
C ALA A 108 10.42 -14.95 18.36
N ASN A 109 9.13 -15.16 18.60
CA ASN A 109 8.37 -16.33 18.18
C ASN A 109 7.61 -16.09 16.86
N GLY A 110 7.75 -14.90 16.25
CA GLY A 110 7.04 -14.52 15.03
C GLY A 110 5.58 -14.11 15.26
N MET A 111 5.14 -13.92 16.51
CA MET A 111 3.79 -13.47 16.84
C MET A 111 3.73 -11.94 16.86
N PHE A 112 2.62 -11.35 16.40
CA PHE A 112 2.45 -9.89 16.48
C PHE A 112 2.35 -9.43 17.94
N ALA A 113 3.29 -8.59 18.36
CA ALA A 113 3.47 -8.23 19.77
C ALA A 113 2.49 -7.15 20.27
N ASN A 114 1.88 -6.40 19.34
CA ASN A 114 1.21 -5.14 19.64
C ASN A 114 -0.29 -5.15 19.31
N VAL A 115 -0.83 -6.26 18.81
CA VAL A 115 -2.23 -6.38 18.37
C VAL A 115 -2.81 -7.71 18.81
N LEU A 116 -4.11 -7.71 19.06
CA LEU A 116 -4.86 -8.86 19.55
C LEU A 116 -5.25 -9.83 18.44
N ASP A 117 -5.52 -9.29 17.23
CA ASP A 117 -5.92 -10.08 16.07
C ASP A 117 -4.76 -10.23 15.07
N PRO A 118 -4.06 -11.38 15.07
CA PRO A 118 -2.96 -11.62 14.15
C PRO A 118 -3.43 -11.77 12.70
N MET A 119 -4.70 -12.11 12.44
CA MET A 119 -5.23 -12.20 11.08
C MET A 119 -5.36 -10.82 10.43
N LEU A 120 -5.76 -9.80 11.19
CA LEU A 120 -5.79 -8.43 10.68
C LEU A 120 -4.39 -7.91 10.34
N ALA A 121 -3.40 -8.16 11.19
CA ALA A 121 -2.01 -7.77 10.92
C ALA A 121 -1.44 -8.54 9.71
N GLY A 122 -1.73 -9.84 9.62
CA GLY A 122 -1.41 -10.65 8.44
C GLY A 122 -2.03 -10.09 7.17
N THR A 123 -3.30 -9.71 7.21
CA THR A 123 -4.01 -9.10 6.07
C THR A 123 -3.35 -7.79 5.64
N LEU A 124 -3.02 -6.91 6.59
CA LEU A 124 -2.33 -5.65 6.28
C LEU A 124 -0.95 -5.92 5.63
N ILE A 125 -0.17 -6.86 6.14
CA ILE A 125 1.12 -7.25 5.54
C ILE A 125 0.95 -7.77 4.12
N GLN A 126 -0.05 -8.62 3.87
CA GLN A 126 -0.29 -9.13 2.52
C GLN A 126 -0.63 -8.00 1.56
N ARG A 127 -1.47 -7.04 1.97
CA ARG A 127 -1.77 -5.86 1.16
C ARG A 127 -0.53 -5.03 0.86
N LEU A 128 0.32 -4.79 1.87
CA LEU A 128 1.61 -4.09 1.66
C LEU A 128 2.50 -4.82 0.66
N ARG A 129 2.63 -6.15 0.78
CA ARG A 129 3.43 -6.97 -0.14
C ARG A 129 2.90 -6.93 -1.56
N VAL A 130 1.58 -6.99 -1.74
CA VAL A 130 0.96 -6.89 -3.07
C VAL A 130 1.28 -5.54 -3.69
N VAL A 131 1.13 -4.43 -2.94
CA VAL A 131 1.44 -3.09 -3.46
C VAL A 131 2.94 -2.93 -3.77
N GLN A 132 3.83 -3.46 -2.93
CA GLN A 132 5.29 -3.37 -3.14
C GLN A 132 5.78 -4.25 -4.29
N ASN A 133 5.28 -5.48 -4.40
CA ASN A 133 5.83 -6.48 -5.32
C ASN A 133 5.19 -6.43 -6.71
N THR A 134 3.93 -6.02 -6.83
CA THR A 134 3.23 -6.01 -8.12
C THR A 134 3.96 -5.16 -9.17
N PRO A 135 4.41 -3.92 -8.89
CA PRO A 135 5.19 -3.13 -9.84
C PRO A 135 6.49 -3.82 -10.27
N PHE A 136 7.16 -4.51 -9.35
CA PHE A 136 8.38 -5.24 -9.64
C PHE A 136 8.09 -6.41 -10.60
N PHE A 137 7.08 -7.23 -10.32
CA PHE A 137 6.70 -8.34 -11.19
C PHE A 137 6.22 -7.87 -12.56
N GLN A 138 5.46 -6.78 -12.64
CA GLN A 138 5.03 -6.20 -13.91
C GLN A 138 6.20 -5.76 -14.79
N ARG A 139 7.26 -5.22 -14.18
CA ARG A 139 8.49 -4.84 -14.91
C ARG A 139 9.32 -6.06 -15.29
N LEU A 140 9.53 -6.98 -14.35
CA LEU A 140 10.31 -8.21 -14.56
C LEU A 140 9.70 -9.12 -15.63
N LEU A 141 8.37 -9.15 -15.72
CA LEU A 141 7.64 -9.97 -16.69
C LEU A 141 7.12 -9.15 -17.87
N SER A 142 7.67 -7.96 -18.10
CA SER A 142 7.28 -7.13 -19.24
C SER A 142 7.74 -7.78 -20.55
N PRO A 143 6.92 -7.74 -21.62
CA PRO A 143 7.29 -8.32 -22.91
C PRO A 143 8.64 -7.80 -23.42
N SER A 144 8.91 -6.50 -23.26
CA SER A 144 10.17 -5.87 -23.67
C SER A 144 11.40 -6.44 -22.95
N LEU A 145 11.30 -6.73 -21.64
CA LEU A 145 12.42 -7.33 -20.91
C LEU A 145 12.63 -8.79 -21.35
N LEU A 146 11.54 -9.54 -21.56
CA LEU A 146 11.60 -10.92 -22.02
C LEU A 146 12.16 -11.04 -23.44
N GLU A 147 11.77 -10.14 -24.33
CA GLU A 147 12.31 -10.02 -25.69
C GLU A 147 13.81 -9.70 -25.64
N SER A 148 14.22 -8.71 -24.85
CA SER A 148 15.64 -8.36 -24.69
C SER A 148 16.48 -9.52 -24.14
N LEU A 149 15.95 -10.28 -23.17
CA LEU A 149 16.61 -11.49 -22.66
C LEU A 149 16.70 -12.57 -23.73
N THR A 150 15.66 -12.75 -24.54
CA THR A 150 15.64 -13.72 -25.64
C THR A 150 16.67 -13.36 -26.70
N GLU A 151 16.76 -12.09 -27.08
CA GLU A 151 17.77 -11.58 -28.02
C GLU A 151 19.19 -11.81 -27.48
N ALA A 152 19.43 -11.53 -26.20
CA ALA A 152 20.72 -11.75 -25.57
C ALA A 152 21.13 -13.24 -25.53
N ILE A 153 20.18 -14.14 -25.26
CA ILE A 153 20.41 -15.59 -25.28
C ILE A 153 20.76 -16.07 -26.70
N ASN A 154 19.99 -15.62 -27.70
CA ASN A 154 20.24 -16.00 -29.09
C ASN A 154 21.59 -15.47 -29.60
N GLY A 155 21.92 -14.21 -29.29
CA GLY A 155 23.21 -13.62 -29.65
C GLY A 155 24.40 -14.35 -29.01
N TYR A 156 24.27 -14.82 -27.77
CA TYR A 156 25.31 -15.60 -27.11
C TYR A 156 25.50 -16.99 -27.74
N GLN A 157 24.43 -17.62 -28.23
CA GLN A 157 24.51 -18.90 -28.95
C GLN A 157 25.22 -18.73 -30.30
N ASP A 158 24.86 -17.69 -31.06
CA ASP A 158 25.50 -17.38 -32.35
C ASP A 158 27.00 -17.06 -32.21
N GLU A 159 27.41 -16.41 -31.11
CA GLU A 159 28.83 -16.17 -30.81
C GLU A 159 29.60 -17.45 -30.44
N GLN A 160 28.96 -18.41 -29.75
CA GLN A 160 29.59 -19.70 -29.42
C GLN A 160 29.76 -20.60 -30.63
N ASP A 161 28.78 -20.61 -31.54
CA ASP A 161 28.84 -21.42 -32.76
C ASP A 161 29.91 -20.89 -33.73
N ASN A 162 30.05 -19.56 -33.87
CA ASN A 162 31.08 -18.95 -34.71
C ASN A 162 32.52 -19.03 -34.15
N GLN A 163 32.71 -19.41 -32.88
CA GLN A 163 34.05 -19.64 -32.29
C GLN A 163 34.57 -21.08 -32.50
N HIS A 164 33.72 -21.99 -32.99
CA HIS A 164 34.08 -23.39 -33.23
C HIS A 164 34.27 -23.75 -34.72
N ASP A 165 34.14 -22.76 -35.62
CA ASP A 165 34.51 -22.82 -37.05
C ASP A 165 35.86 -22.12 -37.32
#